data_AF-E2C1T0-F1
#
_entry.id   AF-E2C1T0-F1
#
_cell.length_a   1.000
_cell.length_b   1.000
_cell.length_c   1.000
_cell.angle_alpha   90.00
_cell.angle_beta   90.00
_cell.angle_gamma   90.00
#
_symmetry.space_group_name_H-M   'P 1'
#
loop_
_entity.id
_entity.type
_entity.pdbx_description
1 polymer ?
#
loop_
_entity_poly.entity_id
_entity_poly.type
_entity_poly.pdbx_seq_one_letter_code
_entity_poly.pdbx_strand_id
1 'polypeptide(L)'
;MRKIGEAVKLESVHPGRTRYLVVVSCTGRQDAEESCLLGIDCHARATVGLVLRVLADTAITLDGDGGFKVSVCGRQHIFKPVSVQAMWVSLSDQARGIGDGWHDDEAKVRNAAASLLRFSGGRKPPRIIGNQ
;
A
#
# COMPACT_ATOMS: atom_id res chain seq x y z
N MET A 1 18.66 3.66 0.72
CA MET A 1 18.00 3.35 -0.57
C MET A 1 16.49 3.27 -0.32
N ARG A 2 15.61 3.53 -1.29
CA ARG A 2 14.16 3.35 -1.10
C ARG A 2 13.72 2.16 -1.93
N LYS A 3 13.01 1.22 -1.33
CA LYS A 3 12.58 -0.03 -1.97
C LYS A 3 11.07 -0.13 -1.86
N ILE A 4 10.40 -0.24 -2.99
CA ILE A 4 9.02 -0.69 -2.99
C ILE A 4 9.09 -2.21 -2.89
N GLY A 5 8.56 -2.75 -1.80
CA GLY A 5 8.71 -4.16 -1.46
C GLY A 5 7.66 -4.99 -2.17
N GLU A 6 6.45 -4.94 -1.65
CA GLU A 6 5.35 -5.81 -2.04
C GLU A 6 4.05 -5.05 -2.25
N ALA A 7 3.19 -5.59 -3.10
CA ALA A 7 1.83 -5.10 -3.32
C ALA A 7 0.82 -6.24 -3.22
N VAL A 8 -0.37 -5.92 -2.70
CA VAL A 8 -1.51 -6.83 -2.59
C VAL A 8 -2.69 -6.18 -3.29
N LYS A 9 -3.29 -6.88 -4.26
CA LYS A 9 -4.57 -6.44 -4.85
C LYS A 9 -5.70 -6.73 -3.85
N LEU A 10 -6.45 -5.69 -3.50
CA LEU A 10 -7.56 -5.76 -2.57
C LEU A 10 -8.91 -5.80 -3.29
N GLU A 11 -9.89 -6.39 -2.64
CA GLU A 11 -11.28 -6.27 -3.03
C GLU A 11 -11.69 -4.79 -3.11
N SER A 12 -12.47 -4.47 -4.14
CA SER A 12 -13.00 -3.14 -4.36
C SER A 12 -14.50 -3.23 -4.56
N VAL A 13 -15.24 -2.45 -3.77
CA VAL A 13 -16.70 -2.31 -3.92
C VAL A 13 -17.09 -1.35 -5.05
N HIS A 14 -16.11 -0.67 -5.66
CA HIS A 14 -16.33 0.31 -6.71
C HIS A 14 -15.97 -0.31 -8.07
N PRO A 15 -16.94 -0.53 -8.97
CA PRO A 15 -16.68 -1.03 -10.32
C PRO A 15 -15.65 -0.17 -11.05
N GLY A 16 -14.72 -0.81 -11.77
CA GLY A 16 -13.68 -0.14 -12.55
C GLY A 16 -12.53 0.47 -11.73
N ARG A 17 -12.56 0.39 -10.39
CA ARG A 17 -11.46 0.82 -9.54
C ARG A 17 -10.72 -0.38 -8.98
N THR A 18 -9.41 -0.46 -9.25
CA THR A 18 -8.53 -1.44 -8.61
C THR A 18 -7.88 -0.84 -7.37
N ARG A 19 -7.86 -1.57 -6.26
CA ARG A 19 -7.23 -1.14 -5.01
C ARG A 19 -6.01 -2.00 -4.72
N TYR A 20 -4.92 -1.35 -4.33
CA TYR A 20 -3.68 -2.01 -3.92
C TYR A 20 -3.28 -1.56 -2.52
N LEU A 21 -2.84 -2.49 -1.69
CA LEU A 21 -2.05 -2.20 -0.51
C LEU A 21 -0.57 -2.42 -0.85
N VAL A 22 0.28 -1.42 -0.64
CA VAL A 22 1.69 -1.47 -1.03
C VAL A 22 2.58 -1.24 0.18
N VAL A 23 3.55 -2.12 0.39
CA VAL A 23 4.60 -1.97 1.38
C VAL A 23 5.77 -1.23 0.77
N VAL A 24 6.18 -0.13 1.41
CA VAL A 24 7.30 0.68 0.99
C VAL A 24 8.30 0.78 2.13
N SER A 25 9.53 0.38 1.88
CA SER A 25 10.65 0.53 2.82
C SER A 25 11.57 1.67 2.40
N CYS A 26 12.04 2.43 3.38
CA CYS A 26 13.03 3.49 3.25
C CYS A 26 14.15 3.25 4.25
N THR A 27 15.39 3.19 3.77
CA THR A 27 16.55 3.26 4.65
C THR A 27 16.80 4.72 5.04
N GLY A 28 16.68 5.04 6.33
CA GLY A 28 16.96 6.36 6.89
C GLY A 28 18.45 6.72 6.92
N ARG A 29 18.77 7.91 7.46
CA ARG A 29 20.15 8.44 7.56
C ARG A 29 21.07 7.67 8.51
N GLN A 30 20.53 6.81 9.36
CA GLN A 30 21.23 6.00 10.36
C GLN A 30 21.13 4.49 10.06
N ASP A 31 20.91 4.13 8.79
CA ASP A 31 20.68 2.75 8.35
C ASP A 31 19.47 2.03 8.98
N ALA A 32 18.65 2.75 9.76
CA ALA A 32 17.37 2.26 10.23
C ALA A 32 16.40 2.08 9.06
N GLU A 33 15.84 0.87 8.93
CA GLU A 33 14.79 0.58 7.96
C GLU A 33 13.44 1.06 8.51
N GLU A 34 12.80 1.99 7.81
CA GLU A 34 11.44 2.43 8.08
C GLU A 34 10.51 1.92 6.99
N SER A 35 9.37 1.34 7.36
CA SER A 35 8.37 0.87 6.41
C SER A 35 7.02 1.57 6.58
N CYS A 36 6.28 1.70 5.49
CA CYS A 36 4.90 2.16 5.51
C CYS A 36 4.02 1.33 4.57
N LEU A 37 2.74 1.24 4.91
CA LEU A 37 1.68 0.68 4.08
C LEU A 37 0.96 1.83 3.38
N LEU A 38 0.80 1.72 2.06
CA LEU A 38 0.08 2.68 1.23
C LEU A 38 -1.16 2.01 0.63
N GLY A 39 -2.33 2.60 0.83
CA GLY A 39 -3.56 2.21 0.11
C GLY A 39 -3.71 3.04 -1.15
N ILE A 40 -3.58 2.42 -2.30
CA ILE A 40 -3.58 3.06 -3.62
C ILE A 40 -4.81 2.62 -4.41
N ASP A 41 -5.61 3.59 -4.82
CA ASP A 41 -6.77 3.37 -5.69
C ASP A 41 -6.41 3.78 -7.13
N CYS A 42 -6.45 2.80 -8.04
CA CYS A 42 -6.22 2.96 -9.48
C CYS A 42 -7.56 3.03 -10.23
N HIS A 43 -7.75 4.13 -10.97
CA HIS A 43 -8.79 4.33 -11.96
C HIS A 43 -8.14 5.01 -13.18
N ALA A 44 -8.76 6.06 -13.74
CA ALA A 44 -8.15 6.97 -14.71
C ALA A 44 -6.83 7.61 -14.20
N ARG A 45 -6.73 7.85 -12.89
CA ARG A 45 -5.49 8.26 -12.20
C ARG A 45 -5.34 7.45 -10.92
N ALA A 46 -4.10 7.22 -10.48
CA ALA A 46 -3.83 6.64 -9.17
C ALA A 46 -3.90 7.70 -8.08
N THR A 47 -4.49 7.32 -6.94
CA THR A 47 -4.60 8.16 -5.74
C THR A 47 -4.18 7.36 -4.52
N VAL A 48 -3.60 8.04 -3.52
CA VAL A 48 -3.26 7.39 -2.25
C VAL A 48 -4.30 7.80 -1.21
N GLY A 49 -5.12 6.84 -0.80
CA GLY A 49 -6.20 7.04 0.17
C GLY A 49 -5.80 6.66 1.60
N LEU A 50 -4.68 5.96 1.78
CA LEU A 50 -4.22 5.51 3.08
C LEU A 50 -2.69 5.52 3.16
N VAL A 51 -2.16 6.00 4.29
CA VAL A 51 -0.73 5.92 4.64
C VAL A 51 -0.64 5.50 6.11
N LEU A 52 -0.14 4.29 6.35
CA LEU A 52 0.12 3.78 7.71
C LEU A 52 1.61 3.57 7.88
N ARG A 53 2.21 4.20 8.89
CA ARG A 53 3.59 3.90 9.27
C ARG A 53 3.63 2.57 10.00
N VAL A 54 4.58 1.72 9.67
CA VAL A 54 4.87 0.51 10.46
C VAL A 54 5.73 0.96 11.64
N LEU A 55 5.18 0.79 12.84
CA LEU A 55 5.77 1.19 14.12
C LEU A 55 5.86 -0.04 15.03
N ALA A 56 6.55 0.09 16.16
CA ALA A 56 6.72 -1.01 17.11
C ALA A 56 5.39 -1.54 17.69
N ASP A 57 4.34 -0.70 17.74
CA ASP A 57 2.99 -1.07 18.19
C ASP A 57 2.10 -1.62 17.05
N THR A 58 2.65 -1.80 15.85
CA THR A 58 1.89 -2.34 14.72
C THR A 58 1.64 -3.83 14.92
N ALA A 59 0.37 -4.22 14.99
CA ALA A 59 -0.06 -5.62 15.13
C ALA A 59 -0.87 -6.04 13.91
N ILE A 60 -0.61 -7.25 13.41
CA ILE A 60 -1.35 -7.86 12.29
C ILE A 60 -2.09 -9.09 12.82
N THR A 61 -3.40 -9.16 12.58
CA THR A 61 -4.23 -10.31 12.94
C THR A 61 -5.06 -10.76 11.75
N LEU A 62 -5.44 -12.03 11.69
CA LEU A 62 -6.38 -12.50 10.66
C LEU A 62 -7.80 -12.00 10.95
N ASP A 63 -8.55 -11.73 9.89
CA ASP A 63 -9.98 -11.43 9.94
C ASP A 63 -10.74 -12.66 9.44
N GLY A 64 -11.79 -13.09 10.16
CA GLY A 64 -12.46 -14.38 9.95
C GLY A 64 -13.05 -14.60 8.55
N ASP A 65 -13.16 -13.53 7.76
CA ASP A 65 -13.69 -13.52 6.38
C ASP A 65 -12.59 -13.65 5.29
N GLY A 66 -11.38 -14.10 5.65
CA GLY A 66 -10.26 -14.24 4.70
C GLY A 66 -9.46 -12.94 4.46
N GLY A 67 -9.69 -11.92 5.29
CA GLY A 67 -8.89 -10.70 5.32
C GLY A 67 -7.81 -10.70 6.40
N PHE A 68 -7.13 -9.58 6.54
CA PHE A 68 -6.26 -9.30 7.68
C PHE A 68 -6.50 -7.89 8.21
N LYS A 69 -6.27 -7.72 9.51
CA LYS A 69 -6.42 -6.48 10.22
C LYS A 69 -5.05 -5.97 10.63
N VAL A 70 -4.78 -4.70 10.34
CA VAL A 70 -3.61 -3.97 10.82
C VAL A 70 -4.05 -2.99 11.89
N SER A 71 -3.47 -3.13 13.08
CA SER A 71 -3.69 -2.22 14.20
C SER A 71 -2.44 -1.37 14.42
N VAL A 72 -2.57 -0.05 14.44
CA VAL A 72 -1.45 0.89 14.69
C VAL A 72 -1.97 2.13 15.40
N CYS A 73 -1.29 2.60 16.45
CA CYS A 73 -1.68 3.77 17.24
C CYS A 73 -3.16 3.73 17.69
N GLY A 74 -3.65 2.55 18.09
CA GLY A 74 -5.03 2.33 18.53
C GLY A 74 -6.10 2.36 17.42
N ARG A 75 -5.71 2.44 16.14
CA ARG A 75 -6.62 2.37 14.99
C ARG A 75 -6.51 1.04 14.29
N GLN A 76 -7.64 0.52 13.81
CA GLN A 76 -7.72 -0.76 13.12
C GLN A 76 -8.14 -0.56 11.67
N HIS A 77 -7.46 -1.25 10.75
CA HIS A 77 -7.74 -1.25 9.31
C HIS A 77 -7.86 -2.68 8.82
N ILE A 78 -8.97 -3.02 8.16
CA ILE A 78 -9.21 -4.34 7.59
C ILE A 78 -8.94 -4.29 6.09
N PHE A 79 -8.16 -5.25 5.61
CA PHE A 79 -7.81 -5.42 4.20
C PHE A 79 -8.23 -6.80 3.74
N LYS A 80 -8.99 -6.86 2.64
CA LYS A 80 -9.46 -8.09 2.02
C LYS A 80 -8.71 -8.31 0.70
N PRO A 81 -7.76 -9.25 0.61
CA PRO A 81 -7.09 -9.56 -0.65
C PRO A 81 -8.07 -10.24 -1.60
N VAL A 82 -7.96 -9.97 -2.91
CA VAL A 82 -8.84 -10.61 -3.91
C VAL A 82 -8.64 -12.13 -3.99
N SER A 83 -7.46 -12.62 -3.60
CA SER A 83 -7.15 -14.04 -3.40
C SER A 83 -5.83 -14.19 -2.64
N VAL A 84 -5.59 -15.37 -2.08
CA VAL A 84 -4.30 -15.74 -1.46
C VAL A 84 -3.15 -15.65 -2.47
N GLN A 85 -3.40 -15.97 -3.74
CA GLN A 85 -2.39 -15.91 -4.80
C GLN A 85 -2.07 -14.46 -5.23
N ALA A 86 -2.99 -13.52 -5.06
CA ALA A 86 -2.79 -12.10 -5.34
C ALA A 86 -2.05 -11.33 -4.22
N MET A 87 -1.63 -12.05 -3.17
CA MET A 87 -0.98 -11.50 -1.98
C MET A 87 0.53 -11.28 -2.16
N TRP A 88 1.18 -12.00 -3.08
CA TRP A 88 2.65 -12.00 -3.17
C TRP A 88 3.13 -11.38 -4.45
N VAL A 89 3.18 -10.05 -4.49
CA VAL A 89 3.69 -9.33 -5.67
C VAL A 89 4.83 -8.46 -5.23
N SER A 90 6.03 -8.97 -5.44
CA SER A 90 7.22 -8.15 -5.33
C SER A 90 7.23 -7.15 -6.49
N LEU A 91 7.30 -5.85 -6.17
CA LEU A 91 7.39 -4.75 -7.14
C LEU A 91 8.83 -4.55 -7.69
N SER A 92 9.77 -5.38 -7.25
CA SER A 92 11.00 -5.67 -7.98
C SER A 92 10.68 -6.44 -9.26
N ASP A 93 11.53 -6.37 -10.30
CA ASP A 93 11.40 -6.84 -11.71
C ASP A 93 10.75 -8.21 -12.02
N GLN A 94 10.23 -8.93 -11.03
CA GLN A 94 9.60 -10.23 -11.12
C GLN A 94 8.16 -10.22 -10.53
N ALA A 95 7.29 -9.36 -11.03
CA ALA A 95 5.86 -9.39 -10.71
C ALA A 95 5.16 -10.55 -11.47
N ARG A 96 5.39 -11.80 -11.06
CA ARG A 96 4.64 -12.97 -11.56
C ARG A 96 3.51 -13.28 -10.57
N GLY A 97 2.28 -12.83 -10.82
CA GLY A 97 1.16 -13.37 -10.02
C GLY A 97 -0.15 -12.58 -9.91
N ILE A 98 -0.22 -11.32 -10.31
CA ILE A 98 -1.54 -10.67 -10.41
C ILE A 98 -2.09 -10.94 -11.80
N GLY A 99 -3.33 -11.42 -11.87
CA GLY A 99 -4.09 -11.52 -13.11
C GLY A 99 -4.12 -10.21 -13.91
N ASP A 100 -4.74 -10.29 -15.07
CA ASP A 100 -5.03 -9.19 -15.99
C ASP A 100 -5.25 -7.82 -15.31
N GLY A 101 -4.49 -6.81 -15.75
CA GLY A 101 -4.59 -5.42 -15.31
C GLY A 101 -3.46 -4.89 -14.41
N TRP A 102 -2.60 -5.76 -13.85
CA TRP A 102 -1.44 -5.26 -13.08
C TRP A 102 -0.46 -4.47 -13.93
N HIS A 103 -0.15 -4.93 -15.14
CA HIS A 103 0.82 -4.27 -16.01
C HIS A 103 0.41 -2.82 -16.35
N ASP A 104 -0.91 -2.56 -16.48
CA ASP A 104 -1.46 -1.23 -16.74
C ASP A 104 -1.45 -0.32 -15.51
N ASP A 105 -1.58 -0.91 -14.31
CA ASP A 105 -1.62 -0.18 -13.05
C ASP A 105 -0.25 -0.02 -12.39
N GLU A 106 0.73 -0.86 -12.73
CA GLU A 106 2.06 -0.90 -12.10
C GLU A 106 2.74 0.47 -12.14
N ALA A 107 2.80 1.10 -13.32
CA ALA A 107 3.39 2.42 -13.47
C ALA A 107 2.65 3.48 -12.62
N LYS A 108 1.32 3.39 -12.51
CA LYS A 108 0.51 4.31 -11.71
C LYS A 108 0.79 4.13 -10.22
N VAL A 109 0.86 2.87 -9.76
CA VAL A 109 1.17 2.47 -8.39
C VAL A 109 2.56 2.96 -7.98
N ARG A 110 3.58 2.69 -8.82
CA ARG A 110 4.96 3.12 -8.58
C ARG A 110 5.07 4.65 -8.51
N ASN A 111 4.41 5.36 -9.43
CA ASN A 111 4.41 6.82 -9.45
C ASN A 111 3.72 7.43 -8.21
N ALA A 112 2.58 6.87 -7.79
CA ALA A 112 1.86 7.31 -6.60
C ALA A 112 2.69 7.09 -5.32
N ALA A 113 3.31 5.91 -5.17
CA ALA A 113 4.21 5.62 -4.06
C ALA A 113 5.43 6.56 -4.06
N ALA A 114 6.07 6.75 -5.22
CA ALA A 114 7.23 7.63 -5.36
C ALA A 114 6.90 9.10 -5.04
N SER A 115 5.69 9.57 -5.36
CA SER A 115 5.25 10.93 -5.05
C SER A 115 5.24 11.22 -3.55
N LEU A 116 4.70 10.30 -2.74
CA LEU A 116 4.69 10.45 -1.28
C LEU A 116 6.09 10.37 -0.65
N LEU A 117 6.96 9.53 -1.21
CA LEU A 117 8.34 9.39 -0.73
C LEU A 117 9.21 10.63 -0.98
N ARG A 118 8.81 11.52 -1.89
CA ARG A 118 9.48 12.82 -2.08
C ARG A 118 9.16 13.83 -0.97
N PHE A 119 8.09 13.62 -0.20
CA PHE A 119 7.67 14.55 0.86
C PHE A 119 8.38 14.37 2.21
N SER A 120 9.17 13.30 2.40
CA SER A 120 9.86 13.04 3.68
C SER A 120 11.00 14.03 4.02
N GLY A 121 11.19 15.09 3.22
CA GLY A 121 12.09 16.22 3.52
C GLY A 121 11.53 17.22 4.54
N GLY A 122 10.88 16.75 5.61
CA GLY A 122 10.53 17.58 6.77
C GLY A 122 9.25 18.42 6.66
N ARG A 123 8.33 18.15 5.73
CA ARG A 123 7.00 18.78 5.74
C ARG A 123 5.88 17.76 5.95
N LYS A 124 4.96 18.15 6.83
CA LYS A 124 3.77 17.40 7.28
C LYS A 124 3.07 16.71 6.10
N PRO A 125 2.64 15.44 6.24
CA PRO A 125 1.94 14.73 5.18
C PRO A 125 0.70 15.51 4.75
N PRO A 126 0.34 15.50 3.44
CA PRO A 126 -0.86 16.16 2.97
C PRO A 126 -2.08 15.61 3.70
N ARG A 127 -2.96 16.50 4.18
CA ARG A 127 -4.24 16.12 4.77
C ARG A 127 -5.02 15.34 3.72
N ILE A 128 -5.31 14.08 4.03
CA ILE A 128 -6.27 13.26 3.29
C ILE A 128 -7.62 13.96 3.42
N ILE A 129 -8.17 14.46 2.31
CA ILE A 129 -9.56 14.89 2.25
C ILE A 129 -10.37 13.59 2.28
N GLY A 130 -10.81 13.20 3.47
CA GLY A 130 -11.88 12.22 3.59
C GLY A 130 -13.13 12.87 3.03
N ASN A 131 -13.67 12.32 1.95
CA ASN A 131 -15.01 12.70 1.52
C ASN A 131 -16.00 12.25 2.60
N GLN A 132 -16.81 13.22 3.03
CA GLN A 132 -18.11 12.99 3.63
C GLN A 132 -19.03 12.26 2.65
#